data_AF-A0A5E6RWY2-F1
#
_entry.id   AF-A0A5E6RWY2-F1
#
_cell.length_a   1.000
_cell.length_b   1.000
_cell.length_c   1.000
_cell.angle_alpha   90.00
_cell.angle_beta   90.00
_cell.angle_gamma   90.00
#
_symmetry.space_group_name_H-M   'P 1'
#
loop_
_entity.id
_entity.type
_entity.pdbx_description
1 polymer ?
#
loop_
_entity_poly.entity_id
_entity_poly.type
_entity_poly.pdbx_seq_one_letter_code
_entity_poly.pdbx_strand_id
1 'polypeptide(L)'
;MLGVAPSTPLPSTSMRRLLLTFLLLGTGLAHAGELPETDWLDLMPKSDQKALEAMPDIDHDSPEANGTFTEKGGMKQSKGLPAVMYSTNTVPAMNDKNIRLGGYPVPLESDAKGHSTLFFLVPYPGACIHVPPPPPNQLVLVRYPKGLKLDDIYTPLWVTGTLKVEKVSNDLADAAYALDAAKVRVVQESDL
;
A
#
# COMPACT_ATOMS: atom_id res chain seq x y z
N MET A 1 -9.17 -82.27 -36.47
CA MET A 1 -7.81 -81.75 -36.21
C MET A 1 -7.83 -80.25 -36.38
N LEU A 2 -7.37 -79.53 -35.36
CA LEU A 2 -6.81 -78.16 -35.28
C LEU A 2 -7.42 -77.04 -36.16
N GLY A 3 -7.94 -76.01 -35.49
CA GLY A 3 -8.53 -74.81 -36.09
C GLY A 3 -7.57 -73.66 -36.35
N VAL A 4 -8.12 -72.54 -36.85
CA VAL A 4 -7.50 -71.21 -36.86
C VAL A 4 -8.62 -70.16 -36.71
N ALA A 5 -8.47 -69.28 -35.72
CA ALA A 5 -9.35 -68.14 -35.45
C ALA A 5 -9.01 -66.93 -36.36
N PRO A 6 -9.94 -66.00 -36.61
CA PRO A 6 -9.65 -64.79 -37.36
C PRO A 6 -8.83 -63.78 -36.53
N SER A 7 -7.73 -63.30 -37.10
CA SER A 7 -6.85 -62.27 -36.54
C SER A 7 -7.49 -60.89 -36.64
N THR A 8 -7.73 -60.23 -35.51
CA THR A 8 -8.03 -58.79 -35.44
C THR A 8 -6.74 -57.98 -35.59
N PRO A 9 -6.73 -56.86 -36.34
CA PRO A 9 -5.57 -55.99 -36.40
C PRO A 9 -5.42 -55.23 -35.07
N LEU A 10 -4.21 -55.26 -34.51
CA LEU A 10 -3.85 -54.44 -33.35
C LEU A 10 -3.79 -52.95 -33.75
N PRO A 11 -4.31 -52.03 -32.92
CA PRO A 11 -4.22 -50.60 -33.19
C PRO A 11 -2.77 -50.12 -33.15
N SER A 12 -2.40 -49.25 -34.09
CA SER A 12 -1.03 -48.75 -34.26
C SER A 12 -0.51 -48.04 -33.00
N THR A 13 0.74 -48.35 -32.64
CA THR A 13 1.45 -47.78 -31.47
C THR A 13 1.79 -46.29 -31.61
N SER A 14 1.58 -45.68 -32.77
CA SER A 14 1.93 -44.26 -33.01
C SER A 14 0.97 -43.28 -32.35
N MET A 15 -0.28 -43.66 -32.09
CA MET A 15 -1.27 -42.73 -31.52
C MET A 15 -1.22 -42.65 -29.98
N ARG A 16 -0.48 -43.56 -29.33
CA ARG A 16 -0.34 -43.59 -27.86
C ARG A 16 0.84 -42.78 -27.32
N ARG A 17 1.74 -42.33 -28.20
CA ARG A 17 2.88 -41.48 -27.82
C ARG A 17 2.59 -39.98 -27.93
N LEU A 18 1.48 -39.58 -28.55
CA LEU A 18 1.15 -38.16 -28.71
C LEU A 18 0.23 -37.61 -27.61
N LEU A 19 -0.35 -38.45 -26.75
CA LEU A 19 -1.18 -38.00 -25.62
C LEU A 19 -0.44 -37.82 -24.30
N LEU A 20 0.82 -38.26 -24.19
CA LEU A 20 1.59 -38.18 -22.94
C LEU A 20 2.65 -37.07 -22.92
N THR A 21 2.93 -36.43 -24.07
CA THR A 21 3.86 -35.29 -24.15
C THR A 21 3.17 -33.92 -24.03
N PHE A 22 1.85 -33.83 -24.10
CA PHE A 22 1.13 -32.56 -23.89
C PHE A 22 0.70 -32.31 -22.44
N LEU A 23 0.83 -33.30 -21.55
CA LEU A 23 0.46 -33.16 -20.13
C LEU A 23 1.59 -32.63 -19.24
N LEU A 24 2.74 -32.28 -19.82
CA LEU A 24 3.92 -31.77 -19.12
C LEU A 24 4.34 -30.37 -19.58
N LEU A 25 3.53 -29.69 -20.40
CA LEU A 25 3.67 -28.24 -20.56
C LEU A 25 3.11 -27.58 -19.30
N GLY A 26 4.06 -27.34 -18.39
CA GLY A 26 3.86 -26.84 -17.05
C GLY A 26 2.71 -25.84 -16.94
N THR A 27 1.77 -26.21 -16.08
CA THR A 27 1.16 -25.29 -15.13
C THR A 27 2.28 -24.52 -14.42
N GLY A 28 2.80 -23.49 -15.06
CA GLY A 28 3.39 -22.36 -14.37
C GLY A 28 2.23 -21.75 -13.59
N LEU A 29 2.03 -22.21 -12.36
CA LEU A 29 1.41 -21.37 -11.35
C LEU A 29 2.31 -20.15 -11.28
N ALA A 30 1.98 -19.12 -12.07
CA ALA A 30 2.43 -17.78 -11.78
C ALA A 30 1.91 -17.50 -10.38
N HIS A 31 2.74 -17.77 -9.37
CA HIS A 31 2.58 -17.12 -8.09
C HIS A 31 2.71 -15.65 -8.43
N ALA A 32 1.58 -14.97 -8.54
CA ALA A 32 1.53 -13.53 -8.49
C ALA A 32 2.01 -13.18 -7.08
N GLY A 33 3.33 -13.13 -6.91
CA GLY A 33 3.97 -12.61 -5.72
C GLY A 33 3.43 -11.21 -5.46
N GLU A 34 3.39 -10.81 -4.20
CA GLU A 34 3.02 -9.43 -3.89
C GLU A 34 4.00 -8.47 -4.57
N LEU A 35 3.49 -7.28 -4.93
CA LEU A 35 4.34 -6.25 -5.52
C LEU A 35 5.52 -5.95 -4.56
N PRO A 36 6.70 -5.61 -5.08
CA PRO A 36 7.76 -5.04 -4.26
C PRO A 36 7.21 -3.85 -3.44
N GLU A 37 7.75 -3.70 -2.24
CA GLU A 37 7.48 -2.50 -1.45
C GLU A 37 7.94 -1.25 -2.20
N THR A 38 7.11 -0.21 -2.12
CA THR A 38 7.47 1.15 -2.51
C THR A 38 7.91 1.89 -1.26
N ASP A 39 9.12 2.43 -1.28
CA ASP A 39 9.65 3.24 -0.18
C ASP A 39 8.94 4.60 -0.16
N TRP A 40 8.66 5.13 1.03
CA TRP A 40 8.10 6.47 1.20
C TRP A 40 8.98 7.57 0.58
N LEU A 41 10.30 7.37 0.56
CA LEU A 41 11.24 8.29 -0.09
C LEU A 41 11.10 8.28 -1.61
N ASP A 42 10.56 7.23 -2.23
CA ASP A 42 10.27 7.23 -3.68
C ASP A 42 9.08 8.15 -4.03
N LEU A 43 8.25 8.51 -3.04
CA LEU A 43 7.16 9.48 -3.18
C LEU A 43 7.64 10.93 -2.98
N MET A 44 8.91 11.15 -2.65
CA MET A 44 9.44 12.46 -2.33
C MET A 44 10.46 12.92 -3.38
N PRO A 45 10.36 14.15 -3.91
CA PRO A 45 11.40 14.71 -4.76
C PRO A 45 12.77 14.73 -4.07
N LYS A 46 13.85 14.51 -4.81
CA LYS A 46 15.22 14.54 -4.25
C LYS A 46 15.60 15.88 -3.63
N SER A 47 14.99 16.99 -4.05
CA SER A 47 15.15 18.29 -3.41
C SER A 47 14.59 18.32 -1.98
N ASP A 48 13.43 17.70 -1.79
CA ASP A 48 12.72 17.67 -0.52
C ASP A 48 13.39 16.69 0.43
N GLN A 49 13.87 15.54 -0.06
CA GLN A 49 14.67 14.60 0.72
C GLN A 49 15.91 15.30 1.32
N LYS A 50 16.67 16.02 0.49
CA LYS A 50 17.83 16.80 0.94
C LYS A 50 17.45 17.92 1.92
N ALA A 51 16.29 18.54 1.71
CA ALA A 51 15.82 19.59 2.60
C ALA A 51 15.42 19.03 3.97
N LEU A 52 14.83 17.83 4.04
CA LEU A 52 14.57 17.11 5.29
C LEU A 52 15.87 16.70 5.98
N GLU A 53 16.83 16.14 5.25
CA GLU A 53 18.15 15.75 5.79
C GLU A 53 18.93 16.94 6.37
N ALA A 54 18.72 18.14 5.82
CA ALA A 54 19.36 19.37 6.27
C ALA A 54 18.58 20.10 7.37
N MET A 55 17.46 19.55 7.85
CA MET A 55 16.70 20.17 8.93
C MET A 55 17.54 20.18 10.22
N PRO A 56 17.58 21.32 10.93
CA PRO A 56 18.05 21.32 12.31
C PRO A 56 17.20 20.37 13.15
N ASP A 57 17.80 19.79 14.19
CA ASP A 57 17.05 18.99 15.16
C ASP A 57 15.86 19.81 15.67
N ILE A 58 14.67 19.27 15.47
CA ILE A 58 13.43 19.85 16.01
C ILE A 58 13.26 19.27 17.40
N ASP A 59 13.02 20.14 18.37
CA ASP A 59 12.66 19.71 19.71
C ASP A 59 11.34 18.92 19.67
N HIS A 60 11.39 17.67 20.11
CA HIS A 60 10.23 16.78 20.22
C HIS A 60 9.62 16.79 21.63
N ASP A 61 10.15 17.59 22.57
CA ASP A 61 9.70 17.67 23.98
C ASP A 61 8.44 18.54 24.17
N SER A 62 7.62 18.73 23.15
CA SER A 62 6.27 19.23 23.41
C SER A 62 5.51 18.16 24.19
N PRO A 63 4.75 18.50 25.24
CA PRO A 63 3.81 17.55 25.84
C PRO A 63 3.01 16.91 24.71
N GLU A 64 2.83 15.58 24.74
CA GLU A 64 1.85 14.90 23.88
C GLU A 64 0.59 15.77 23.89
N ALA A 65 0.31 16.45 22.77
CA ALA A 65 -0.79 17.38 22.74
C ALA A 65 -2.02 16.52 23.03
N ASN A 66 -2.75 16.81 24.12
CA ASN A 66 -3.96 16.08 24.50
C ASN A 66 -4.77 15.78 23.23
N GLY A 67 -4.77 14.51 22.82
CA GLY A 67 -4.92 14.05 21.43
C GLY A 67 -5.85 14.86 20.55
N THR A 68 -5.34 15.92 19.92
CA THR A 68 -6.08 16.71 18.92
C THR A 68 -6.16 15.99 17.58
N PHE A 69 -5.70 14.73 17.51
CA PHE A 69 -5.74 13.89 16.32
C PHE A 69 -7.13 13.74 15.70
N THR A 70 -8.19 13.76 16.53
CA THR A 70 -9.58 13.73 16.04
C THR A 70 -10.17 15.12 15.85
N GLU A 71 -9.43 16.18 16.20
CA GLU A 71 -9.87 17.55 16.09
C GLU A 71 -9.58 18.12 14.70
N LYS A 72 -10.36 19.13 14.34
CA LYS A 72 -10.19 19.86 13.08
C LYS A 72 -8.79 20.48 13.03
N GLY A 73 -8.00 20.07 12.04
CA GLY A 73 -6.64 20.52 11.80
C GLY A 73 -5.58 19.76 12.58
N GLY A 74 -5.92 18.67 13.27
CA GLY A 74 -5.00 17.89 14.11
C GLY A 74 -3.76 17.36 13.40
N MET A 75 -3.77 17.28 12.07
CA MET A 75 -2.63 16.87 11.26
C MET A 75 -2.11 17.96 10.31
N LYS A 76 -2.53 19.22 10.48
CA LYS A 76 -1.96 20.35 9.73
C LYS A 76 -0.73 20.87 10.45
N GLN A 77 0.29 21.23 9.66
CA GLN A 77 1.53 21.79 10.17
C GLN A 77 1.28 23.08 10.97
N SER A 78 1.90 23.17 12.15
CA SER A 78 1.94 24.42 12.93
C SER A 78 2.80 25.46 12.20
N LYS A 79 2.68 26.74 12.58
CA LYS A 79 3.52 27.81 11.99
C LYS A 79 4.95 27.73 12.52
N GLY A 80 5.92 28.11 11.68
CA GLY A 80 7.32 28.27 12.11
C GLY A 80 8.23 27.07 11.84
N LEU A 81 7.73 26.03 11.17
CA LEU A 81 8.52 24.89 10.76
C LEU A 81 9.32 25.20 9.47
N PRO A 82 10.39 24.45 9.17
CA PRO A 82 11.09 24.57 7.90
C PRO A 82 10.15 24.36 6.70
N ALA A 83 10.41 25.04 5.57
CA ALA A 83 9.53 25.04 4.40
C ALA A 83 9.20 23.63 3.87
N VAL A 84 10.15 22.69 3.97
CA VAL A 84 9.98 21.30 3.55
C VAL A 84 8.85 20.59 4.29
N MET A 85 8.56 20.97 5.53
CA MET A 85 7.46 20.40 6.33
C MET A 85 6.07 20.73 5.77
N TYR A 86 5.96 21.75 4.93
CA TYR A 86 4.71 22.10 4.24
C TYR A 86 4.67 21.58 2.80
N SER A 87 5.65 20.78 2.38
CA SER A 87 5.80 20.43 0.96
C SER A 87 4.63 19.60 0.44
N THR A 88 4.10 20.04 -0.70
CA THR A 88 3.15 19.30 -1.53
C THR A 88 3.78 18.84 -2.84
N ASN A 89 5.11 18.97 -2.98
CA ASN A 89 5.82 18.55 -4.18
C ASN A 89 5.75 17.03 -4.30
N THR A 90 5.47 16.55 -5.51
CA THR A 90 5.31 15.13 -5.81
C THR A 90 6.37 14.65 -6.79
N VAL A 91 6.47 13.33 -6.95
CA VAL A 91 7.24 12.67 -8.01
C VAL A 91 6.24 12.29 -9.12
N PRO A 92 6.14 13.07 -10.23
CA PRO A 92 5.09 12.86 -11.23
C PRO A 92 5.10 11.47 -11.86
N ALA A 93 6.28 10.85 -11.95
CA ALA A 93 6.43 9.49 -12.47
C ALA A 93 5.79 8.41 -11.58
N MET A 94 5.34 8.75 -10.36
CA MET A 94 4.61 7.84 -9.48
C MET A 94 3.10 7.88 -9.73
N ASN A 95 2.58 8.86 -10.48
CA ASN A 95 1.17 8.90 -10.83
C ASN A 95 0.75 7.67 -11.64
N ASP A 96 -0.42 7.11 -11.32
CA ASP A 96 -1.01 5.91 -11.94
C ASP A 96 -0.20 4.61 -11.80
N LYS A 97 0.85 4.60 -10.97
CA LYS A 97 1.57 3.36 -10.68
C LYS A 97 0.77 2.46 -9.73
N ASN A 98 0.76 1.16 -10.03
CA ASN A 98 0.32 0.15 -9.10
C ASN A 98 1.46 -0.12 -8.10
N ILE A 99 1.23 0.16 -6.83
CA ILE A 99 2.25 0.08 -5.76
C ILE A 99 1.78 -0.78 -4.59
N ARG A 100 2.73 -1.22 -3.75
CA ARG A 100 2.46 -1.71 -2.41
C ARG A 100 3.20 -0.82 -1.41
N LEU A 101 2.46 -0.14 -0.54
CA LEU A 101 2.99 0.81 0.43
C LEU A 101 2.70 0.31 1.84
N GLY A 102 3.72 0.32 2.69
CA GLY A 102 3.61 0.01 4.11
C GLY A 102 3.33 1.28 4.91
N GLY A 103 2.54 1.22 5.97
CA GLY A 103 2.36 2.37 6.85
C GLY A 103 1.28 2.17 7.90
N TYR A 104 0.94 3.25 8.59
CA TYR A 104 -0.01 3.23 9.71
C TYR A 104 -1.29 3.99 9.35
N PRO A 105 -2.47 3.46 9.69
CA PRO A 105 -3.74 4.06 9.33
C PRO A 105 -4.16 5.17 10.29
N VAL A 106 -4.76 6.20 9.71
CA VAL A 106 -5.43 7.31 10.37
C VAL A 106 -6.88 7.36 9.86
N PRO A 107 -7.85 6.79 10.59
CA PRO A 107 -9.23 6.66 10.11
C PRO A 107 -9.90 8.01 9.86
N LEU A 108 -10.64 8.13 8.76
CA LEU A 108 -11.46 9.31 8.44
C LEU A 108 -12.94 8.95 8.34
N GLU A 109 -13.27 7.87 7.64
CA GLU A 109 -14.64 7.39 7.46
C GLU A 109 -14.71 5.88 7.65
N SER A 110 -15.86 5.43 8.15
CA SER A 110 -16.19 4.01 8.33
C SER A 110 -17.56 3.68 7.77
N ASP A 111 -17.74 2.43 7.38
CA ASP A 111 -19.04 1.88 7.00
C ASP A 111 -19.97 1.68 8.23
N ALA A 112 -21.21 1.25 7.97
CA ALA A 112 -22.20 0.99 9.03
C ALA A 112 -21.81 -0.15 9.99
N LYS A 113 -20.79 -0.96 9.65
CA LYS A 113 -20.24 -2.03 10.49
C LYS A 113 -18.99 -1.57 11.25
N GLY A 114 -18.58 -0.32 11.09
CA GLY A 114 -17.38 0.25 11.71
C GLY A 114 -16.08 -0.08 10.98
N HIS A 115 -16.13 -0.65 9.77
CA HIS A 115 -14.91 -0.87 8.99
C HIS A 115 -14.45 0.44 8.35
N SER A 116 -13.16 0.77 8.46
CA SER A 116 -12.61 1.97 7.85
C SER A 116 -12.60 1.84 6.32
N THR A 117 -13.24 2.81 5.65
CA THR A 117 -13.36 2.88 4.18
C THR A 117 -12.56 4.01 3.57
N LEU A 118 -12.20 5.02 4.39
CA LEU A 118 -11.35 6.14 4.03
C LEU A 118 -10.41 6.43 5.21
N PHE A 119 -9.12 6.51 4.95
CA PHE A 119 -8.11 6.79 5.96
C PHE A 119 -6.87 7.42 5.33
N PHE A 120 -6.08 8.17 6.11
CA PHE A 120 -4.71 8.48 5.70
C PHE A 120 -3.79 7.31 6.07
N LEU A 121 -2.80 7.04 5.21
CA LEU A 121 -1.65 6.20 5.54
C LEU A 121 -0.44 7.11 5.79
N VAL A 122 0.31 6.82 6.85
CA VAL A 122 1.50 7.58 7.28
C VAL A 122 2.72 6.68 7.49
N PRO A 123 3.95 7.19 7.36
CA PRO A 123 5.17 6.36 7.39
C PRO A 123 5.58 5.83 8.78
N TYR A 124 5.08 6.40 9.88
CA TYR A 124 5.46 5.99 11.24
C TYR A 124 4.26 5.98 12.19
N PRO A 125 4.28 5.12 13.23
CA PRO A 125 3.18 5.03 14.17
C PRO A 125 3.07 6.32 14.99
N GLY A 126 1.85 6.73 15.29
CA GLY A 126 1.62 7.92 16.11
C GLY A 126 2.08 9.23 15.46
N ALA A 127 2.27 9.28 14.13
CA ALA A 127 2.69 10.48 13.39
C ALA A 127 1.78 11.70 13.54
N CYS A 128 0.69 11.55 14.26
CA CYS A 128 -0.40 12.50 14.37
C CYS A 128 -0.74 12.81 15.85
N ILE A 129 -0.07 12.14 16.78
CA ILE A 129 -0.09 12.40 18.22
C ILE A 129 1.26 12.94 18.71
N HIS A 130 2.32 12.74 17.94
CA HIS A 130 3.63 13.37 18.11
C HIS A 130 3.79 14.52 17.12
N VAL A 131 4.52 15.56 17.52
CA VAL A 131 4.83 16.70 16.67
C VAL A 131 6.28 16.63 16.16
N PRO A 132 6.54 17.14 14.94
CA PRO A 132 5.57 17.59 13.94
C PRO A 132 4.95 16.43 13.14
N PRO A 133 3.73 16.60 12.58
CA PRO A 133 3.20 15.66 11.59
C PRO A 133 4.12 15.54 10.36
N PRO A 134 3.99 14.48 9.55
CA PRO A 134 4.73 14.38 8.29
C PRO A 134 4.31 15.50 7.31
N PRO A 135 5.15 15.86 6.33
CA PRO A 135 4.77 16.81 5.30
C PRO A 135 3.65 16.23 4.39
N PRO A 136 2.82 17.06 3.75
CA PRO A 136 1.71 16.59 2.89
C PRO A 136 2.11 15.58 1.79
N ASN A 137 3.34 15.63 1.28
CA ASN A 137 3.86 14.63 0.33
C ASN A 137 4.33 13.31 0.96
N GLN A 138 4.12 13.14 2.27
CA GLN A 138 4.32 11.91 3.05
C GLN A 138 3.03 11.49 3.78
N LEU A 139 1.88 11.95 3.28
CA LEU A 139 0.56 11.45 3.64
C LEU A 139 -0.11 10.93 2.37
N VAL A 140 -0.78 9.78 2.47
CA VAL A 140 -1.55 9.19 1.36
C VAL A 140 -2.99 9.00 1.78
N LEU A 141 -3.94 9.62 1.08
CA LEU A 141 -5.37 9.33 1.30
C LEU A 141 -5.72 7.97 0.67
N VAL A 142 -6.03 6.96 1.47
CA VAL A 142 -6.42 5.64 0.98
C VAL A 142 -7.94 5.54 0.89
N ARG A 143 -8.42 5.21 -0.31
CA ARG A 143 -9.83 4.88 -0.58
C ARG A 143 -9.98 3.36 -0.66
N TYR A 144 -10.73 2.77 0.25
CA TYR A 144 -10.95 1.32 0.32
C TYR A 144 -12.41 0.95 0.60
N PRO A 145 -13.30 0.99 -0.42
CA PRO A 145 -14.74 0.75 -0.24
C PRO A 145 -15.11 -0.63 0.33
N LYS A 146 -14.19 -1.61 0.27
CA LYS A 146 -14.39 -2.94 0.86
C LYS A 146 -14.39 -2.91 2.39
N GLY A 147 -13.85 -1.86 3.00
CA GLY A 147 -13.72 -1.71 4.44
C GLY A 147 -12.58 -2.54 5.03
N LEU A 148 -11.87 -1.99 6.01
CA LEU A 148 -10.91 -2.69 6.85
C LEU A 148 -11.42 -2.69 8.30
N LYS A 149 -11.53 -3.87 8.92
CA LYS A 149 -11.66 -3.94 10.37
C LYS A 149 -10.33 -3.55 11.00
N LEU A 150 -10.28 -2.36 11.58
CA LEU A 150 -9.09 -1.83 12.23
C LEU A 150 -9.27 -1.98 13.73
N ASP A 151 -8.46 -2.85 14.34
CA ASP A 151 -8.50 -3.07 15.79
C ASP A 151 -7.58 -2.08 16.53
N ASP A 152 -6.47 -1.67 15.91
CA ASP A 152 -5.48 -0.76 16.48
C ASP A 152 -4.81 0.10 15.38
N ILE A 153 -4.75 1.42 15.56
CA ILE A 153 -4.09 2.38 14.65
C ILE A 153 -2.56 2.26 14.67
N TYR A 154 -1.99 1.63 15.69
CA TYR A 154 -0.55 1.32 15.76
C TYR A 154 -0.19 0.03 15.02
N THR A 155 -1.16 -0.68 14.46
CA THR A 155 -0.89 -1.87 13.63
C THR A 155 -0.53 -1.44 12.21
N PRO A 156 0.66 -1.80 11.70
CA PRO A 156 1.05 -1.47 10.34
C PRO A 156 0.25 -2.25 9.30
N LEU A 157 -0.01 -1.60 8.17
CA LEU A 157 -0.76 -2.13 7.04
C LEU A 157 0.11 -2.19 5.78
N TRP A 158 -0.10 -3.23 4.98
CA TRP A 158 0.20 -3.22 3.56
C TRP A 158 -1.02 -2.77 2.77
N VAL A 159 -0.84 -1.70 1.99
CA VAL A 159 -1.85 -1.17 1.06
C VAL A 159 -1.34 -1.36 -0.36
N THR A 160 -2.08 -2.13 -1.17
CA THR A 160 -1.78 -2.34 -2.59
C THR A 160 -2.87 -1.71 -3.46
N GLY A 161 -2.50 -0.93 -4.45
CA GLY A 161 -3.43 -0.30 -5.37
C GLY A 161 -2.78 0.75 -6.26
N THR A 162 -3.63 1.54 -6.94
CA THR A 162 -3.16 2.57 -7.87
C THR A 162 -2.94 3.87 -7.13
N LEU A 163 -1.70 4.36 -7.15
CA LEU A 163 -1.35 5.67 -6.61
C LEU A 163 -1.77 6.78 -7.58
N LYS A 164 -2.28 7.88 -7.04
CA LYS A 164 -2.64 9.11 -7.76
C LYS A 164 -1.87 10.27 -7.16
N VAL A 165 -1.25 11.08 -8.03
CA VAL A 165 -0.82 12.43 -7.66
C VAL A 165 -2.08 13.29 -7.61
N GLU A 166 -2.57 13.53 -6.40
CA GLU A 166 -3.87 14.13 -6.15
C GLU A 166 -3.75 15.06 -4.96
N LYS A 167 -4.06 16.34 -5.14
CA LYS A 167 -4.11 17.29 -4.03
C LYS A 167 -5.36 17.00 -3.20
N VAL A 168 -5.15 16.58 -1.97
CA VAL A 168 -6.18 16.36 -0.96
C VAL A 168 -6.07 17.45 0.09
N SER A 169 -7.20 18.02 0.49
CA SER A 169 -7.30 18.95 1.62
C SER A 169 -8.62 18.69 2.29
N ASN A 170 -8.58 18.18 3.51
CA ASN A 170 -9.76 18.01 4.35
C ASN A 170 -9.57 18.75 5.69
N ASP A 171 -10.56 18.57 6.56
CA ASP A 171 -10.55 19.18 7.89
C ASP A 171 -9.38 18.72 8.76
N LEU A 172 -8.82 17.53 8.51
CA LEU A 172 -7.76 16.96 9.32
C LEU A 172 -6.35 17.26 8.78
N ALA A 173 -6.11 17.06 7.48
CA ALA A 173 -4.80 17.21 6.84
C ALA A 173 -4.87 17.67 5.39
N ASP A 174 -3.70 18.09 4.90
CA ASP A 174 -3.40 18.20 3.48
C ASP A 174 -2.52 17.01 3.07
N ALA A 175 -2.75 16.46 1.88
CA ALA A 175 -1.92 15.42 1.29
C ALA A 175 -1.71 15.65 -0.21
N ALA A 176 -0.61 15.13 -0.74
CA ALA A 176 -0.26 15.26 -2.16
C ALA A 176 -0.53 13.98 -2.98
N TYR A 177 -0.96 12.92 -2.31
CA TYR A 177 -1.23 11.61 -2.90
C TYR A 177 -2.54 11.02 -2.40
N ALA A 178 -3.18 10.25 -3.27
CA ALA A 178 -4.25 9.33 -2.92
C ALA A 178 -3.97 7.94 -3.49
N LEU A 179 -4.56 6.90 -2.90
CA LEU A 179 -4.38 5.52 -3.31
C LEU A 179 -5.75 4.83 -3.38
N ASP A 180 -6.12 4.42 -4.58
CA ASP A 180 -7.32 3.60 -4.83
C ASP A 180 -6.96 2.14 -4.53
N ALA A 181 -7.27 1.69 -3.31
CA ALA A 181 -6.78 0.42 -2.80
C ALA A 181 -7.53 -0.78 -3.39
N ALA A 182 -6.76 -1.72 -3.95
CA ALA A 182 -7.27 -3.01 -4.39
C ALA A 182 -7.29 -4.03 -3.24
N LYS A 183 -6.26 -3.98 -2.39
CA LYS A 183 -6.04 -4.87 -1.23
C LYS A 183 -5.45 -4.07 -0.07
N VAL A 184 -6.01 -4.27 1.13
CA VAL A 184 -5.44 -3.79 2.38
C VAL A 184 -5.37 -4.98 3.33
N ARG A 185 -4.21 -5.16 3.99
CA ARG A 185 -4.03 -6.19 5.02
C ARG A 185 -3.06 -5.70 6.09
N VAL A 186 -3.17 -6.29 7.28
CA VAL A 186 -2.17 -6.13 8.34
C VAL A 186 -0.84 -6.76 7.91
N VAL A 187 0.27 -6.09 8.26
CA VAL A 187 1.61 -6.66 8.15
C VAL A 187 1.74 -7.84 9.11
N GLN A 188 2.33 -8.94 8.65
CA GLN A 188 2.56 -10.16 9.41
C GLN A 188 4.05 -10.34 9.66
N GLU A 189 4.42 -11.13 10.67
CA GLU A 189 5.82 -11.43 10.99
C GLU A 189 6.60 -11.96 9.78
N SER A 190 5.96 -12.73 8.91
CA SER A 190 6.60 -13.27 7.69
C SER A 190 6.90 -12.22 6.61
N ASP A 191 6.44 -10.98 6.79
CA ASP A 191 6.76 -9.86 5.89
C ASP A 191 8.04 -9.12 6.30
N LEU A 192 8.56 -9.36 7.51
CA LEU A 192 9.75 -8.71 8.11
C LEU A 192 11.02 -9.55 7.91
#